data_AF-A0A357VRD3-F1
#
_entry.id   AF-A0A357VRD3-F1
#
_cell.length_a   1.000
_cell.length_b   1.000
_cell.length_c   1.000
_cell.angle_alpha   90.00
_cell.angle_beta   90.00
_cell.angle_gamma   90.00
#
_symmetry.space_group_name_H-M   'P 1'
#
loop_
_entity.id
_entity.type
_entity.pdbx_description
1 polymer ?
#
loop_
_entity_poly.entity_id
_entity_poly.type
_entity_poly.pdbx_seq_one_letter_code
_entity_poly.pdbx_strand_id
1 'polypeptide(L)'
;MKLKRVVIKNFRSIKHLEFEFPESNLLVLVGPNNSGKSNIIRAINLICGEDWVSSERLQDYDFYLRDKSKEIRIELIFDNGSSAIFSSSSRWPEYRDVLGNLIRDQNIKEDFPSTYLGADRAFDRHISFYDWS
;
A
#
# COMPACT_ATOMS: atom_id res chain seq x y z
N MET A 1 -14.61 -2.42 -5.45
CA MET A 1 -13.44 -3.26 -5.14
C MET A 1 -13.04 -3.03 -3.70
N LYS A 2 -12.67 -4.07 -2.96
CA LYS A 2 -12.25 -3.99 -1.55
C LYS A 2 -10.95 -4.74 -1.34
N LEU A 3 -10.07 -4.21 -0.50
CA LEU A 3 -8.84 -4.90 -0.11
C LEU A 3 -9.20 -6.11 0.76
N LYS A 4 -8.83 -7.31 0.32
CA LYS A 4 -9.18 -8.58 0.96
C LYS A 4 -8.01 -9.16 1.76
N ARG A 5 -6.80 -9.09 1.23
CA ARG A 5 -5.60 -9.64 1.87
C ARG A 5 -4.38 -8.77 1.61
N VAL A 6 -3.53 -8.69 2.61
CA VAL A 6 -2.29 -7.91 2.59
C VAL A 6 -1.14 -8.80 3.01
N VAL A 7 -0.08 -8.81 2.21
CA VAL A 7 1.19 -9.49 2.51
C VAL A 7 2.31 -8.46 2.46
N ILE A 8 3.08 -8.35 3.54
CA ILE A 8 4.22 -7.44 3.66
C ILE A 8 5.45 -8.26 4.02
N LYS A 9 6.56 -8.02 3.33
CA LYS A 9 7.86 -8.63 3.59
C LYS A 9 8.96 -7.58 3.56
N ASN A 10 9.84 -7.65 4.56
CA ASN A 10 11.04 -6.83 4.73
C ASN A 10 10.84 -5.31 4.68
N PHE A 11 9.67 -4.79 5.07
CA PHE A 11 9.37 -3.35 5.06
C PHE A 11 9.47 -2.74 6.46
N ARG A 12 10.42 -1.81 6.67
CA ARG A 12 10.63 -1.06 7.91
C ARG A 12 10.74 -1.96 9.13
N SER A 13 9.78 -1.91 10.06
CA SER A 13 9.79 -2.77 11.26
C SER A 13 9.21 -4.17 11.02
N ILE A 14 8.72 -4.46 9.81
CA ILE A 14 7.98 -5.67 9.47
C ILE A 14 8.90 -6.61 8.69
N LYS A 15 9.30 -7.72 9.31
CA LYS A 15 10.01 -8.81 8.61
C LYS A 15 9.07 -9.56 7.67
N HIS A 16 7.93 -10.00 8.22
CA HIS A 16 6.85 -10.63 7.48
C HIS A 16 5.54 -10.39 8.25
N LEU A 17 4.50 -9.97 7.55
CA LEU A 17 3.15 -9.87 8.06
C LEU A 17 2.19 -10.27 6.94
N GLU A 18 1.18 -11.05 7.30
CA GLU A 18 0.11 -11.44 6.41
C GLU A 18 -1.20 -11.45 7.19
N PHE A 19 -2.24 -10.85 6.61
CA PHE A 19 -3.57 -10.87 7.19
C PHE A 19 -4.64 -10.71 6.12
N GLU A 20 -5.84 -11.18 6.45
CA GLU A 20 -7.05 -10.95 5.66
C GLU A 20 -7.94 -9.92 6.36
N PHE A 21 -8.66 -9.15 5.57
CA PHE A 21 -9.67 -8.25 6.09
C PHE A 21 -10.86 -9.05 6.64
N PRO A 22 -11.44 -8.62 7.77
CA PRO A 22 -12.65 -9.26 8.29
C PRO A 22 -13.83 -9.05 7.35
N GLU A 23 -14.83 -9.94 7.40
CA GLU A 23 -16.05 -9.84 6.57
C GLU A 23 -16.80 -8.51 6.77
N SER A 24 -16.68 -7.92 7.97
CA SER A 24 -17.22 -6.59 8.28
C SER A 24 -16.58 -5.46 7.48
N ASN A 25 -15.44 -5.71 6.83
CA ASN A 25 -14.58 -4.74 6.15
C ASN A 25 -13.99 -3.66 7.07
N LEU A 26 -14.10 -3.82 8.39
CA LEU A 26 -13.54 -2.92 9.39
C LEU A 26 -12.35 -3.57 10.08
N LEU A 27 -11.14 -3.20 9.67
CA LEU A 27 -9.90 -3.62 10.32
C LEU A 27 -9.50 -2.61 11.40
N VAL A 28 -9.40 -3.06 12.65
CA VAL A 28 -8.90 -2.24 13.77
C VAL A 28 -7.53 -2.74 14.20
N LEU A 29 -6.50 -1.90 14.06
CA LEU A 29 -5.14 -2.21 14.49
C LEU A 29 -4.90 -1.68 15.91
N VAL A 30 -4.73 -2.58 16.88
CA VAL A 30 -4.48 -2.25 18.28
C VAL A 30 -3.08 -2.68 18.71
N GLY A 31 -2.42 -1.89 19.54
CA GLY A 31 -1.13 -2.25 20.12
C GLY A 31 -0.31 -1.03 20.57
N PRO A 32 0.85 -1.25 21.21
CA PRO A 32 1.71 -0.19 21.73
C PRO A 32 2.20 0.79 20.67
N ASN A 33 2.57 2.01 21.06
CA ASN A 33 3.26 2.92 20.16
C ASN A 33 4.53 2.26 19.60
N ASN A 34 4.85 2.59 18.34
CA ASN A 34 6.00 2.04 17.63
C ASN A 34 5.96 0.52 17.33
N SER A 35 4.84 -0.18 17.57
CA SER A 35 4.69 -1.62 17.28
C SER A 35 4.59 -1.97 15.78
N GLY A 36 4.65 -0.99 14.88
CA GLY A 36 4.58 -1.19 13.43
C GLY A 36 3.20 -0.96 12.79
N LYS A 37 2.15 -0.61 13.56
CA LYS A 37 0.79 -0.35 13.03
C LYS A 37 0.79 0.66 11.87
N SER A 38 1.44 1.81 12.05
CA SER A 38 1.53 2.83 10.99
C SER A 38 2.36 2.36 9.79
N ASN A 39 3.26 1.38 9.95
CA ASN A 39 4.02 0.82 8.83
C ASN A 39 3.14 -0.09 7.96
N ILE A 40 2.11 -0.73 8.53
CA ILE A 40 1.10 -1.47 7.75
C ILE A 40 0.36 -0.49 6.83
N ILE A 41 -0.14 0.61 7.40
CA ILE A 41 -0.88 1.63 6.63
C ILE A 41 0.02 2.24 5.55
N ARG A 42 1.28 2.55 5.86
CA ARG A 42 2.25 3.08 4.89
C ARG A 42 2.57 2.09 3.77
N ALA A 43 2.65 0.79 4.06
CA ALA A 43 2.87 -0.22 3.03
C ALA A 43 1.71 -0.27 2.03
N ILE A 44 0.47 -0.17 2.52
CA ILE A 44 -0.73 -0.11 1.67
C ILE A 44 -0.74 1.19 0.84
N ASN A 45 -0.49 2.34 1.48
CA ASN A 45 -0.46 3.65 0.81
C ASN A 45 0.66 3.75 -0.25
N LEU A 46 1.76 3.02 -0.11
CA LEU A 46 2.84 3.02 -1.11
C LEU A 46 2.33 2.54 -2.48
N ILE A 47 1.34 1.65 -2.50
CA ILE A 47 0.72 1.14 -3.72
C ILE A 47 -0.50 1.98 -4.07
N CYS A 48 -1.50 2.06 -3.18
CA CYS A 48 -2.81 2.65 -3.49
C CYS A 48 -2.92 4.16 -3.23
N GLY A 49 -1.93 4.80 -2.60
CA GLY A 49 -1.99 6.23 -2.28
C GLY A 49 -1.92 7.10 -3.53
N GLU A 50 -2.27 8.39 -3.44
CA GLU A 50 -2.27 9.30 -4.60
C GLU A 50 -0.87 9.48 -5.22
N ASP A 51 0.17 9.51 -4.38
CA ASP A 51 1.55 9.69 -4.85
C ASP A 51 2.10 8.43 -5.53
N TRP A 52 2.79 8.66 -6.65
CA TRP A 52 3.66 7.66 -7.27
C TRP A 52 5.00 7.61 -6.54
N VAL A 53 5.19 6.56 -5.74
CA VAL A 53 6.46 6.27 -5.07
C VAL A 53 7.24 5.26 -5.90
N SER A 54 8.31 5.72 -6.56
CA SER A 54 9.25 4.84 -7.24
C SER A 54 10.18 4.15 -6.24
N SER A 55 10.71 2.98 -6.61
CA SER A 55 11.70 2.29 -5.79
C SER A 55 13.00 3.10 -5.59
N GLU A 56 13.31 4.04 -6.49
CA GLU A 56 14.43 4.99 -6.37
C GLU A 56 14.30 5.94 -5.16
N ARG A 57 13.07 6.19 -4.69
CA ARG A 57 12.83 7.03 -3.50
C ARG A 57 13.02 6.27 -2.19
N LEU A 58 13.14 4.93 -2.23
CA LEU A 58 13.33 4.11 -1.03
C LEU A 58 14.65 4.47 -0.34
N GLN A 59 14.57 4.61 0.98
CA GLN A 59 15.73 4.89 1.82
C GLN A 59 16.12 3.64 2.62
N ASP A 60 17.31 3.65 3.20
CA ASP A 60 17.82 2.54 4.02
C ASP A 60 16.84 2.14 5.14
N TYR A 61 16.13 3.12 5.72
CA TYR A 61 15.16 2.86 6.78
C TYR A 61 13.87 2.17 6.31
N ASP A 62 13.59 2.14 5.00
CA ASP A 62 12.44 1.41 4.45
C ASP A 62 12.68 -0.10 4.40
N PHE A 63 13.94 -0.53 4.46
CA PHE A 63 14.32 -1.95 4.50
C PHE A 63 14.33 -2.46 5.93
N TYR A 64 13.83 -3.69 6.13
CA TYR A 64 13.86 -4.33 7.44
C TYR A 64 15.29 -4.47 7.96
N LEU A 65 15.53 -3.97 9.18
CA LEU A 65 16.87 -3.84 9.78
C LEU A 65 17.88 -3.07 8.92
N ARG A 66 17.41 -2.21 7.99
CA ARG A 66 18.22 -1.47 7.03
C ARG A 66 19.06 -2.37 6.12
N ASP A 67 18.60 -3.59 5.89
CA ASP A 67 19.30 -4.58 5.09
C ASP A 67 18.81 -4.55 3.63
N LYS A 68 19.53 -3.83 2.77
CA LYS A 68 19.23 -3.71 1.33
C LYS A 68 19.42 -5.00 0.55
N SER A 69 20.06 -6.03 1.12
CA SER A 69 20.16 -7.33 0.46
C SER A 69 18.81 -8.06 0.43
N LYS A 70 17.88 -7.66 1.32
CA LYS A 70 16.53 -8.22 1.39
C LYS A 70 15.56 -7.36 0.62
N GLU A 71 14.95 -7.95 -0.39
CA GLU A 71 13.92 -7.30 -1.20
C GLU A 71 12.68 -6.97 -0.35
N ILE A 72 12.17 -5.74 -0.49
CA ILE A 72 10.87 -5.34 0.04
C ILE A 72 9.82 -5.89 -0.92
N ARG A 73 8.83 -6.61 -0.39
CA ARG A 73 7.69 -7.07 -1.17
C ARG A 73 6.40 -6.77 -0.45
N ILE A 74 5.50 -6.05 -1.10
CA ILE A 74 4.16 -5.74 -0.61
C ILE A 74 3.17 -6.21 -1.66
N GLU A 75 2.19 -7.00 -1.25
CA GLU A 75 1.18 -7.57 -2.13
C GLU A 75 -0.20 -7.33 -1.53
N LEU A 76 -1.06 -6.71 -2.34
CA LEU A 76 -2.43 -6.36 -2.03
C LEU A 76 -3.34 -7.18 -2.93
N ILE A 77 -4.26 -7.94 -2.35
CA ILE A 77 -5.20 -8.80 -3.07
C ILE A 77 -6.60 -8.28 -2.79
N PHE A 78 -7.38 -8.10 -3.84
CA PHE A 78 -8.72 -7.52 -3.76
C PHE A 78 -9.80 -8.59 -3.89
N ASP A 79 -11.02 -8.24 -3.47
CA ASP A 79 -12.19 -9.13 -3.45
C ASP A 79 -12.63 -9.61 -4.83
N ASN A 80 -12.42 -8.81 -5.87
CA ASN A 80 -12.68 -9.16 -7.27
C ASN A 80 -11.59 -10.06 -7.89
N GLY A 81 -10.53 -10.40 -7.15
CA GLY A 81 -9.42 -11.23 -7.62
C GLY A 81 -8.28 -10.47 -8.30
N SER A 82 -8.38 -9.15 -8.48
CA SER A 82 -7.23 -8.35 -8.91
C SER A 82 -6.19 -8.26 -7.79
N SER A 83 -4.96 -7.89 -8.16
CA SER A 83 -3.88 -7.70 -7.19
C SER A 83 -2.94 -6.58 -7.60
N ALA A 84 -2.27 -6.01 -6.61
CA ALA A 84 -1.23 -5.00 -6.81
C ALA A 84 0.01 -5.40 -5.99
N ILE A 85 1.16 -5.43 -6.65
CA ILE A 85 2.41 -5.94 -6.09
C ILE A 85 3.48 -4.87 -6.25
N PHE A 86 4.06 -4.45 -5.13
CA PHE A 86 5.28 -3.66 -5.12
C PHE A 86 6.46 -4.55 -4.75
N SER A 87 7.53 -4.42 -5.53
CA SER A 87 8.82 -4.99 -5.20
C SER A 87 9.89 -3.91 -5.28
N SER A 88 10.86 -3.90 -4.35
CA SER A 88 11.99 -2.96 -4.42
C SER A 88 12.90 -3.18 -5.62
N SER A 89 12.83 -4.35 -6.27
CA SER A 89 13.55 -4.63 -7.53
C SER A 89 12.87 -4.02 -8.75
N SER A 90 11.56 -3.77 -8.70
CA SER A 90 10.79 -3.13 -9.75
C SER A 90 10.74 -1.62 -9.53
N ARG A 91 10.72 -0.83 -10.62
CA ARG A 91 10.64 0.64 -10.51
C ARG A 91 9.30 1.11 -9.95
N TRP A 92 8.23 0.44 -10.37
CA TRP A 92 6.84 0.78 -10.10
C TRP A 92 6.09 -0.44 -9.58
N PRO A 93 4.99 -0.27 -8.82
CA PRO A 93 4.06 -1.35 -8.52
C PRO A 93 3.47 -1.95 -9.81
N GLU A 94 3.31 -3.27 -9.81
CA GLU A 94 2.63 -4.04 -10.86
C GLU A 94 1.18 -4.30 -10.46
N TYR A 95 0.25 -3.96 -11.33
CA TYR A 95 -1.18 -4.23 -11.14
C TYR A 95 -1.60 -5.38 -12.05
N ARG A 96 -2.41 -6.30 -11.53
CA ARG A 96 -2.83 -7.51 -12.23
C ARG A 96 -4.34 -7.68 -12.18
N ASP A 97 -4.91 -8.09 -13.30
CA ASP A 97 -6.33 -8.42 -13.41
C ASP A 97 -6.65 -9.77 -12.73
N VAL A 98 -7.92 -10.18 -12.80
CA VAL A 98 -8.44 -11.44 -12.24
C VAL A 98 -7.78 -12.68 -12.87
N LEU A 99 -7.29 -12.55 -14.10
CA LEU A 99 -6.61 -13.62 -14.85
C LEU A 99 -5.08 -13.61 -14.62
N GLY A 100 -4.57 -12.64 -13.85
CA GLY A 100 -3.15 -12.47 -13.56
C GLY A 100 -2.38 -11.69 -14.62
N ASN A 101 -3.04 -11.10 -15.62
CA ASN A 101 -2.40 -10.29 -16.65
C ASN A 101 -2.04 -8.91 -16.09
N LEU A 102 -0.92 -8.35 -16.55
CA LEU A 102 -0.52 -6.99 -16.18
C LEU A 102 -1.47 -5.95 -16.77
N ILE A 103 -2.01 -5.10 -15.91
CA ILE A 103 -2.79 -3.93 -16.31
C ILE A 103 -1.81 -2.79 -16.61
N ARG A 104 -1.86 -2.27 -17.83
CA ARG A 104 -0.99 -1.17 -18.29
C ARG A 104 -1.86 0.05 -18.59
N ASP A 105 -2.24 0.75 -17.53
CA ASP A 105 -2.97 2.02 -17.60
C ASP A 105 -2.16 3.12 -16.92
N GLN A 106 -2.10 4.30 -17.54
CA GLN A 106 -1.46 5.48 -16.96
C GLN A 106 -2.26 6.01 -15.75
N ASN A 107 -3.58 5.76 -15.73
CA ASN A 107 -4.50 6.18 -14.68
C ASN A 107 -4.86 5.06 -13.72
N ILE A 108 -4.04 3.99 -13.65
CA ILE A 108 -4.32 2.79 -12.81
C ILE A 108 -4.61 3.11 -11.33
N LYS A 109 -4.13 4.25 -10.81
CA LYS A 109 -4.43 4.69 -9.44
C LYS A 109 -5.93 4.99 -9.23
N GLU A 110 -6.64 5.41 -10.28
CA GLU A 110 -8.10 5.65 -10.25
C GLU A 110 -8.89 4.34 -10.09
N ASP A 111 -8.35 3.22 -10.59
CA ASP A 111 -8.95 1.90 -10.43
C ASP A 111 -8.72 1.33 -9.02
N PHE A 112 -7.66 1.77 -8.34
CA PHE A 112 -7.26 1.31 -7.00
C PHE A 112 -7.18 2.47 -5.98
N PRO A 113 -8.27 3.25 -5.80
CA PRO A 113 -8.23 4.46 -5.00
C PRO A 113 -8.03 4.14 -3.52
N SER A 114 -7.23 4.96 -2.84
CA SER A 114 -7.19 4.97 -1.38
C SER A 114 -7.07 6.39 -0.85
N THR A 115 -7.79 6.66 0.25
CA THR A 115 -7.75 7.94 0.93
C THR A 115 -7.25 7.72 2.36
N TYR A 116 -6.20 8.43 2.73
CA TYR A 116 -5.70 8.43 4.10
C TYR A 116 -6.34 9.57 4.89
N LEU A 117 -7.11 9.21 5.93
CA LEU A 117 -7.74 10.18 6.82
C LEU A 117 -6.94 10.25 8.14
N GLY A 118 -6.18 11.33 8.29
CA GLY A 118 -5.44 11.63 9.51
C GLY A 118 -6.34 12.13 10.66
N ALA A 119 -5.85 12.02 11.89
CA ALA A 119 -6.55 12.51 13.08
C ALA A 119 -6.56 14.05 13.18
N ASP A 120 -5.74 14.73 12.38
CA ASP A 120 -5.51 16.17 12.37
C ASP A 120 -6.61 16.99 11.68
N ARG A 121 -7.72 16.36 11.27
CA ARG A 121 -8.93 17.02 10.68
C ARG A 121 -8.61 17.98 9.53
N ALA A 122 -7.48 17.81 8.85
CA ALA A 122 -7.13 18.53 7.63
C ALA A 122 -7.93 18.00 6.43
N PHE A 123 -9.25 17.88 6.59
CA PHE A 123 -10.19 17.40 5.57
C PHE A 123 -10.07 18.23 4.29
N ASP A 124 -9.82 19.54 4.41
CA ASP A 124 -9.65 20.43 3.27
C ASP A 124 -8.48 20.07 2.35
N ARG A 125 -7.39 19.46 2.87
CA ARG A 125 -6.25 19.05 2.04
C ARG A 125 -6.42 17.66 1.41
N HIS A 126 -7.27 16.83 1.99
CA HIS A 126 -7.48 15.44 1.56
C HIS A 126 -8.77 15.24 0.74
N ILE A 127 -9.68 16.23 0.73
CA ILE A 127 -10.97 16.20 0.01
C ILE A 127 -11.12 17.43 -0.90
N SER A 128 -10.08 18.25 -1.07
CA SER A 128 -10.09 19.30 -2.09
C SER A 128 -10.12 18.64 -3.47
N PHE A 129 -11.33 18.42 -3.98
CA PHE A 129 -11.57 18.32 -5.40
C PHE A 129 -10.96 19.58 -6.01
N TYR A 130 -9.87 19.42 -6.77
CA TYR A 130 -9.47 20.49 -7.66
C TYR A 130 -10.65 20.66 -8.63
N ASP A 131 -11.47 21.70 -8.41
CA ASP A 131 -12.38 22.17 -9.44
C ASP A 131 -11.50 22.63 -10.60
N TRP A 132 -11.45 21.82 -11.66
CA TRP A 132 -10.88 22.24 -12.93
C TRP A 132 -11.87 23.23 -13.55
N SER A 133 -11.68 24.52 -13.26
CA SER A 133 -12.28 25.64 -13.99
C SER A 133 -11.39 26.07 -15.15
#